data_AF-A0A8J3WRC7-F1
#
_entry.id   AF-A0A8J3WRC7-F1
#
_cell.length_a   1.000
_cell.length_b   1.000
_cell.length_c   1.000
_cell.angle_alpha   90.00
_cell.angle_beta   90.00
_cell.angle_gamma   90.00
#
_symmetry.space_group_name_H-M   'P 1'
#
loop_
_entity.id
_entity.type
_entity.pdbx_description
1 polymer ?
#
loop_
_entity_poly.entity_id
_entity_poly.type
_entity_poly.pdbx_seq_one_letter_code
_entity_poly.pdbx_strand_id
1 'polypeptide(L)'
;MSRSGGRLAANVCAERVLLALSEARPAGLSTKQLVAATALSPYQVRKGLLYIREIAAMANLTPITWTAGQGWKLSADPAEWTAYAIAVFHQLLTRTSRLITSTIAPHAAALPGDDNAQMVLDQITGIKATLTLLTRGR
;
A
#
# COMPACT_ATOMS: atom_id res chain seq x y z
N MET A 1 2.81 -1.06 -33.39
CA MET A 1 2.92 -0.69 -31.96
C MET A 1 3.60 -1.84 -31.22
N SER A 2 4.92 -1.75 -31.02
CA SER A 2 5.72 -2.84 -30.46
C SER A 2 5.56 -2.89 -28.94
N ARG A 3 4.95 -3.95 -28.40
CA ARG A 3 4.96 -4.23 -26.95
C ARG A 3 6.38 -4.69 -26.59
N SER A 4 7.20 -3.75 -26.15
CA SER A 4 8.48 -4.03 -25.49
C SER A 4 8.21 -4.80 -24.18
N GLY A 5 8.14 -6.12 -24.27
CA GLY A 5 7.98 -7.06 -23.15
C GLY A 5 9.28 -7.36 -22.42
N GLY A 6 10.25 -6.43 -22.44
CA GLY A 6 11.50 -6.59 -21.70
C GLY A 6 11.28 -6.47 -20.20
N ARG A 7 11.92 -7.32 -19.40
CA ARG A 7 11.86 -7.29 -17.93
C ARG A 7 12.64 -6.08 -17.40
N LEU A 8 12.00 -4.91 -17.39
CA LEU A 8 12.59 -3.68 -16.85
C LEU A 8 12.90 -3.82 -15.35
N ALA A 9 14.02 -3.25 -14.93
CA ALA A 9 14.43 -3.16 -13.53
C ALA A 9 13.46 -2.28 -12.72
N ALA A 10 13.37 -2.53 -11.41
CA ALA A 10 12.39 -1.86 -10.55
C ALA A 10 12.65 -0.35 -10.44
N ASN A 11 13.93 0.06 -10.34
CA ASN A 11 14.33 1.46 -10.31
C ASN A 11 13.98 2.19 -11.62
N VAL A 12 14.18 1.56 -12.78
CA VAL A 12 13.81 2.16 -14.07
C VAL A 12 12.30 2.36 -14.19
N CYS A 13 11.51 1.40 -13.71
CA CYS A 13 10.05 1.58 -13.63
C CYS A 13 9.68 2.72 -12.67
N ALA A 14 10.36 2.80 -11.52
CA ALA A 14 10.12 3.83 -10.51
C ALA A 14 10.46 5.23 -11.02
N GLU A 15 11.59 5.42 -11.69
CA GLU A 15 12.00 6.70 -12.29
C GLU A 15 10.94 7.23 -13.27
N ARG A 16 10.44 6.37 -14.18
CA ARG A 16 9.39 6.78 -15.12
C ARG A 16 8.08 7.14 -14.42
N VAL A 17 7.69 6.38 -13.40
CA VAL A 17 6.49 6.68 -12.60
C VAL A 17 6.67 7.97 -11.81
N LEU A 18 7.84 8.21 -11.22
CA LEU A 18 8.15 9.45 -10.50
C LEU A 18 8.12 10.66 -11.43
N LEU A 19 8.70 10.55 -12.63
CA LEU A 19 8.66 11.61 -13.64
C LEU A 19 7.21 11.96 -14.00
N ALA A 20 6.41 10.95 -14.38
CA ALA A 20 5.00 11.17 -14.74
C ALA A 20 4.19 11.79 -13.59
N LEU A 21 4.41 11.35 -12.35
CA LEU A 21 3.74 11.92 -11.18
C LEU A 21 4.23 13.33 -10.84
N SER A 22 5.49 13.66 -11.16
CA SER A 22 6.04 14.99 -10.94
C SER A 22 5.48 16.00 -11.95
N GLU A 23 5.37 15.59 -13.22
CA GLU A 23 4.75 16.38 -14.29
C GLU A 23 3.25 16.61 -14.06
N ALA A 24 2.57 15.67 -13.41
CA ALA A 24 1.14 15.77 -13.12
C ALA A 24 0.81 16.69 -11.93
N ARG A 25 1.80 17.16 -11.15
CA ARG A 25 1.54 17.95 -9.93
C ARG A 25 0.76 19.24 -10.24
N PRO A 26 -0.19 19.64 -9.36
CA PRO A 26 -0.55 19.00 -8.09
C PRO A 26 -1.56 17.85 -8.22
N ALA A 27 -2.02 17.54 -9.44
CA ALA A 27 -2.95 16.44 -9.67
C ALA A 27 -2.28 15.07 -9.48
N GLY A 28 -3.11 14.05 -9.32
CA GLY A 28 -2.68 12.65 -9.32
C GLY A 28 -3.00 11.94 -10.63
N LEU A 29 -2.49 10.72 -10.75
CA LEU A 29 -2.72 9.83 -11.89
C LEU A 29 -3.30 8.50 -11.42
N SER A 30 -4.42 8.10 -12.02
CA SER A 30 -4.90 6.72 -11.91
C SER A 30 -3.89 5.74 -12.50
N THR A 31 -3.98 4.45 -12.14
CA THR A 31 -3.13 3.41 -12.74
C THR A 31 -3.25 3.37 -14.27
N LYS A 32 -4.45 3.63 -14.82
CA LYS A 32 -4.66 3.69 -16.27
C LYS A 32 -3.91 4.86 -16.91
N GLN A 33 -3.95 6.04 -16.28
CA GLN A 33 -3.21 7.21 -16.74
C GLN A 33 -1.69 7.00 -16.61
N LEU A 34 -1.21 6.36 -15.54
CA LEU A 34 0.21 6.01 -15.39
C LEU A 34 0.67 5.08 -16.52
N VAL A 35 -0.09 4.03 -16.83
CA VAL A 35 0.21 3.13 -17.96
C VAL A 35 0.34 3.90 -19.27
N ALA A 36 -0.59 4.84 -19.53
CA ALA A 36 -0.56 5.67 -20.73
C ALA A 36 0.65 6.63 -20.74
N ALA A 37 0.92 7.32 -19.64
CA ALA A 37 1.98 8.31 -19.52
C ALA A 37 3.38 7.70 -19.56
N THR A 38 3.58 6.51 -19.00
CA THR A 38 4.92 5.89 -18.90
C THR A 38 5.21 4.86 -19.98
N ALA A 39 4.22 4.51 -20.81
CA ALA A 39 4.24 3.38 -21.75
C ALA A 39 4.67 2.05 -21.08
N LEU A 40 4.39 1.90 -19.78
CA LEU A 40 4.69 0.70 -19.01
C LEU A 40 3.46 -0.20 -18.97
N SER A 41 3.66 -1.51 -18.88
CA SER A 41 2.57 -2.42 -18.54
C SER A 41 2.04 -2.15 -17.12
N PRO A 42 0.78 -2.53 -16.81
CA PRO A 42 0.23 -2.38 -15.46
C PRO A 42 1.09 -3.04 -14.37
N TYR A 43 1.73 -4.17 -14.69
CA TYR A 43 2.65 -4.86 -13.79
C TYR A 43 3.90 -4.02 -13.52
N GLN A 44 4.52 -3.44 -14.55
CA GLN A 44 5.69 -2.58 -14.41
C GLN A 44 5.36 -1.29 -13.64
N VAL A 45 4.18 -0.70 -13.85
CA VAL A 45 3.70 0.44 -13.05
C VAL A 45 3.60 0.06 -11.57
N ARG A 46 2.94 -1.07 -11.26
CA ARG A 46 2.83 -1.56 -9.87
C ARG A 46 4.21 -1.83 -9.26
N LYS A 47 5.11 -2.43 -10.02
CA LYS A 47 6.51 -2.68 -9.61
C LYS A 47 7.25 -1.37 -9.30
N GLY A 48 7.10 -0.34 -10.13
CA GLY A 48 7.67 0.99 -9.89
C GLY A 48 7.10 1.66 -8.64
N LEU A 49 5.76 1.66 -8.50
CA LEU A 49 5.08 2.20 -7.31
C LEU A 49 5.54 1.52 -6.01
N LEU A 50 5.73 0.19 -6.03
CA LEU A 50 6.25 -0.54 -4.87
C LEU A 50 7.68 -0.10 -4.52
N TYR A 51 8.56 -0.06 -5.52
CA TYR A 51 9.95 0.39 -5.33
C TYR A 51 10.03 1.81 -4.79
N ILE A 52 9.17 2.72 -5.26
CA ILE A 52 9.09 4.09 -4.72
C ILE A 52 8.77 4.04 -3.22
N ARG A 53 7.80 3.23 -2.80
CA ARG A 53 7.36 3.17 -1.40
C ARG A 53 8.39 2.55 -0.47
N GLU A 54 9.13 1.57 -0.96
CA GLU A 54 10.12 0.84 -0.16
C GLU A 54 11.45 1.59 -0.05
N ILE A 55 11.89 2.22 -1.14
CA ILE A 55 13.26 2.77 -1.25
C ILE A 55 13.24 4.28 -1.49
N ALA A 56 12.59 4.73 -2.56
CA ALA A 56 12.77 6.11 -3.05
C ALA A 56 12.06 7.17 -2.20
N ALA A 57 10.93 6.83 -1.57
CA ALA A 57 10.13 7.78 -0.80
C ALA A 57 10.90 8.32 0.41
N MET A 58 11.63 7.45 1.11
CA MET A 58 12.48 7.85 2.24
C MET A 58 13.69 8.66 1.76
N ALA A 59 14.37 8.20 0.71
CA ALA A 59 15.54 8.89 0.15
C ALA A 59 15.23 10.34 -0.30
N ASN A 60 14.01 10.59 -0.77
CA ASN A 60 13.60 11.89 -1.30
C ASN A 60 12.63 12.66 -0.38
N LEU A 61 12.36 12.14 0.83
CA LEU A 61 11.40 12.70 1.80
C LEU A 61 10.05 13.11 1.19
N THR A 62 9.60 12.37 0.16
CA THR A 62 8.39 12.70 -0.60
C THR A 62 7.47 11.47 -0.63
N PRO A 63 6.52 11.37 0.31
CA PRO A 63 5.56 10.27 0.34
C PRO A 63 4.69 10.24 -0.92
N ILE A 64 4.54 9.05 -1.49
CA ILE A 64 3.52 8.79 -2.50
C ILE A 64 2.22 8.40 -1.80
N THR A 65 1.15 9.11 -2.10
CA THR A 65 -0.19 8.84 -1.56
C THR A 65 -1.14 8.40 -2.66
N TRP A 66 -2.28 7.85 -2.26
CA TRP A 66 -3.35 7.47 -3.18
C TRP A 66 -4.71 7.84 -2.62
N THR A 67 -5.58 8.38 -3.49
CA THR A 67 -7.01 8.55 -3.20
C THR A 67 -7.84 8.00 -4.35
N ALA A 68 -9.08 7.60 -4.08
CA ALA A 68 -9.98 7.10 -5.13
C ALA A 68 -10.29 8.16 -6.19
N GLY A 69 -10.39 9.43 -5.79
CA GLY A 69 -10.71 10.54 -6.70
C GLY A 69 -9.54 11.05 -7.55
N GLN A 70 -8.30 10.97 -7.04
CA GLN A 70 -7.14 11.54 -7.74
C GLN A 70 -6.10 10.49 -8.18
N GLY A 71 -6.21 9.25 -7.74
CA GLY A 71 -5.20 8.23 -8.01
C GLY A 71 -3.92 8.47 -7.21
N TRP A 72 -2.78 8.05 -7.78
CA TRP A 72 -1.46 8.20 -7.18
C TRP A 72 -0.95 9.61 -7.33
N LYS A 73 -0.34 10.17 -6.28
CA LYS A 73 0.28 11.49 -6.33
C LYS A 73 1.48 11.60 -5.43
N LEU A 74 2.39 12.50 -5.80
CA LEU A 74 3.46 12.97 -4.93
C LEU A 74 2.91 14.18 -4.18
N SER A 75 2.44 13.94 -2.96
CA SER A 75 1.85 14.99 -2.14
C SER A 75 2.93 15.70 -1.35
N ALA A 76 2.86 17.03 -1.28
CA ALA A 76 3.66 17.85 -0.37
C ALA A 76 2.88 18.24 0.90
N ASP A 77 1.61 17.84 1.02
CA ASP A 77 0.74 18.20 2.13
C ASP A 77 0.73 17.10 3.21
N PRO A 78 1.22 17.38 4.43
CA PRO A 78 1.19 16.43 5.54
C PRO A 78 -0.21 15.92 5.91
N ALA A 79 -1.26 16.70 5.64
CA ALA A 79 -2.63 16.28 5.90
C ALA A 79 -3.04 15.12 4.98
N GLU A 80 -2.60 15.15 3.71
CA GLU A 80 -2.86 14.07 2.75
C GLU A 80 -2.08 12.80 3.09
N TRP A 81 -0.85 12.93 3.61
CA TRP A 81 -0.09 11.78 4.11
C TRP A 81 -0.79 11.12 5.29
N THR A 82 -1.30 11.93 6.21
CA THR A 82 -2.04 11.47 7.38
C THR A 82 -3.33 10.76 6.97
N ALA A 83 -4.12 11.38 6.09
CA ALA A 83 -5.34 10.78 5.55
C ALA A 83 -5.03 9.45 4.83
N TYR A 84 -3.95 9.39 4.07
CA TYR A 84 -3.52 8.17 3.40
C TYR A 84 -3.13 7.06 4.38
N ALA A 85 -2.35 7.38 5.41
CA ALA A 85 -1.97 6.43 6.44
C ALA A 85 -3.18 5.86 7.17
N ILE A 86 -4.15 6.71 7.55
CA ILE A 86 -5.41 6.28 8.17
C ILE A 86 -6.19 5.34 7.24
N ALA A 87 -6.31 5.67 5.95
CA ALA A 87 -6.97 4.80 4.99
C ALA A 87 -6.29 3.43 4.87
N VAL A 88 -4.96 3.38 4.94
CA VAL A 88 -4.20 2.12 4.99
C VAL A 88 -4.48 1.36 6.29
N PHE A 89 -4.54 2.03 7.44
CA PHE A 89 -4.87 1.38 8.72
C PHE A 89 -6.27 0.77 8.72
N HIS A 90 -7.28 1.42 8.12
CA HIS A 90 -8.61 0.81 7.94
C HIS A 90 -8.56 -0.46 7.10
N GLN A 91 -7.76 -0.48 6.02
CA GLN A 91 -7.60 -1.67 5.18
C GLN A 91 -6.93 -2.80 5.93
N LEU A 92 -5.88 -2.50 6.71
CA LEU A 92 -5.20 -3.47 7.56
C LEU A 92 -6.15 -3.99 8.64
N LEU A 93 -6.90 -3.13 9.32
CA LEU A 93 -7.87 -3.53 10.34
C LEU A 93 -8.90 -4.51 9.79
N THR A 94 -9.42 -4.22 8.59
CA THR A 94 -10.39 -5.08 7.90
C THR A 94 -9.78 -6.45 7.57
N ARG A 95 -8.56 -6.47 7.00
CA ARG A 95 -7.86 -7.72 6.66
C ARG A 95 -7.51 -8.54 7.89
N THR A 96 -6.97 -7.90 8.93
CA THR A 96 -6.62 -8.56 10.20
C THR A 96 -7.85 -9.12 10.89
N SER A 97 -8.95 -8.36 10.95
CA SER A 97 -10.21 -8.84 11.54
C SER A 97 -10.73 -10.07 10.81
N ARG A 98 -10.70 -10.07 9.47
CA ARG A 98 -11.11 -11.22 8.66
C ARG A 98 -10.22 -12.43 8.94
N LEU A 99 -8.90 -12.25 8.93
CA LEU A 99 -7.93 -13.32 9.21
C LEU A 99 -8.17 -13.98 10.59
N ILE A 100 -8.44 -13.18 11.62
CA ILE A 100 -8.79 -13.69 12.95
C ILE A 100 -10.04 -14.56 12.86
N THR A 101 -11.12 -14.02 12.29
CA THR A 101 -12.42 -14.71 12.27
C THR A 101 -12.46 -15.94 11.36
N SER A 102 -11.73 -15.92 10.24
CA SER A 102 -11.81 -16.98 9.23
C SER A 102 -10.86 -18.14 9.49
N THR A 103 -9.78 -17.90 10.23
CA THR A 103 -8.65 -18.85 10.25
C THR A 103 -8.03 -18.96 11.63
N ILE A 104 -7.56 -17.85 12.22
CA ILE A 104 -6.74 -17.95 13.45
C ILE A 104 -7.58 -18.37 14.66
N ALA A 105 -8.73 -17.74 14.89
CA ALA A 105 -9.59 -18.11 16.02
C ALA A 105 -10.16 -19.53 15.90
N PRO A 106 -10.68 -19.97 14.74
CA PRO A 106 -11.06 -21.38 14.55
C PRO A 106 -9.91 -22.37 14.77
N HIS A 107 -8.70 -22.05 14.30
CA HIS A 107 -7.53 -22.91 14.48
C HIS A 107 -7.16 -23.06 15.96
N ALA A 108 -7.05 -21.94 16.69
CA ALA A 108 -6.76 -21.95 18.13
C ALA A 108 -7.86 -22.68 18.93
N ALA A 109 -9.12 -22.57 18.52
CA ALA A 109 -10.23 -23.28 19.16
C ALA A 109 -10.19 -24.80 18.90
N ALA A 110 -9.72 -25.23 17.72
CA ALA A 110 -9.55 -26.65 17.40
C ALA A 110 -8.40 -27.31 18.16
N LEU A 111 -7.37 -26.54 18.53
CA LEU A 111 -6.17 -26.99 19.23
C LEU A 111 -5.92 -26.15 20.50
N PRO A 112 -6.77 -26.28 21.54
CA PRO A 112 -6.71 -25.42 22.71
C PRO A 112 -5.43 -25.58 23.54
N GLY A 113 -4.75 -26.74 23.44
CA GLY A 113 -3.47 -27.00 24.11
C GLY A 113 -2.23 -26.69 23.28
N ASP A 114 -2.38 -26.13 22.07
CA ASP A 114 -1.25 -25.72 21.24
C ASP A 114 -0.86 -24.27 21.60
N ASP A 115 0.22 -24.13 22.36
CA ASP A 115 0.76 -22.83 22.80
C ASP A 115 1.09 -21.90 21.62
N ASN A 116 1.54 -22.43 20.48
CA ASN A 116 1.83 -21.60 19.30
C ASN A 116 0.55 -21.04 18.69
N ALA A 117 -0.51 -21.85 18.63
CA ALA A 117 -1.80 -21.41 18.10
C ALA A 117 -2.43 -20.31 18.98
N GLN A 118 -2.34 -20.46 20.31
CA GLN A 118 -2.82 -19.43 21.25
C GLN A 118 -1.98 -18.15 21.16
N MET A 119 -0.65 -18.26 21.15
CA MET A 119 0.24 -17.11 21.01
C MET A 119 -0.06 -16.31 19.73
N VAL A 120 -0.24 -16.98 18.59
CA VAL A 120 -0.58 -16.30 17.33
C VAL A 120 -1.93 -15.57 17.44
N LEU A 121 -2.95 -16.18 18.06
CA LEU A 121 -4.23 -15.54 18.31
C LEU A 121 -4.08 -14.27 19.16
N ASP A 122 -3.31 -14.34 20.25
CA ASP A 122 -3.09 -13.22 21.15
C ASP A 122 -2.37 -12.06 20.45
N GLN A 123 -1.27 -12.34 19.75
CA GLN A 123 -0.47 -11.32 19.06
C GLN A 123 -1.28 -10.62 17.96
N ILE A 124 -2.01 -11.37 17.14
CA ILE A 124 -2.81 -10.81 16.05
C ILE A 124 -4.03 -10.03 16.60
N THR A 125 -4.60 -10.46 17.73
CA THR A 125 -5.63 -9.71 18.45
C THR A 125 -5.09 -8.38 18.99
N GLY A 126 -3.87 -8.37 19.52
CA GLY A 126 -3.16 -7.15 19.90
C GLY A 126 -2.99 -6.18 18.73
N ILE A 127 -2.58 -6.67 17.56
CA ILE A 127 -2.49 -5.85 16.33
C ILE A 127 -3.86 -5.27 15.95
N LYS A 128 -4.93 -6.05 16.02
CA LYS A 128 -6.30 -5.56 15.76
C LYS A 128 -6.68 -4.43 16.73
N ALA A 129 -6.35 -4.56 18.01
CA ALA A 129 -6.63 -3.52 19.00
C ALA A 129 -5.89 -2.21 18.67
N THR A 130 -4.60 -2.29 18.35
CA THR A 130 -3.80 -1.12 17.93
C THR A 130 -4.37 -0.46 16.68
N LEU A 131 -4.67 -1.24 15.64
CA LEU A 131 -5.28 -0.71 14.41
C LEU A 131 -6.63 -0.06 14.69
N THR A 132 -7.44 -0.63 15.59
CA THR A 132 -8.71 -0.05 16.01
C THR A 132 -8.50 1.33 16.63
N LEU A 133 -7.52 1.49 17.53
CA LEU A 133 -7.19 2.79 18.14
C LEU A 133 -6.76 3.81 17.10
N LEU A 134 -5.88 3.43 16.17
CA LEU A 134 -5.39 4.31 15.10
C LEU A 134 -6.50 4.78 14.15
N THR A 135 -7.59 4.02 14.04
CA THR A 135 -8.74 4.35 13.19
C THR A 135 -9.91 5.04 13.91
N ARG A 136 -9.89 5.12 15.26
CA ARG A 136 -11.00 5.69 16.06
C ARG A 136 -10.95 7.21 16.24
N GLY A 137 -9.78 7.82 16.05
CA GLY A 137 -9.49 9.16 16.56
C GLY A 137 -9.71 10.34 15.63
N ARG A 138 -10.32 10.18 14.45
CA ARG A 138 -10.59 11.28 13.50
C ARG A 138 -11.82 11.00 12.65
#